data_AF-A0A1V1PFF6-F1
#
_entry.id   AF-A0A1V1PFF6-F1
#
_cell.length_a   1.000
_cell.length_b   1.000
_cell.length_c   1.000
_cell.angle_alpha   90.00
_cell.angle_beta   90.00
_cell.angle_gamma   90.00
#
_symmetry.space_group_name_H-M   'P 1'
#
loop_
_entity.id
_entity.type
_entity.pdbx_description
1 polymer ?
#
loop_
_entity_poly.entity_id
_entity_poly.type
_entity_poly.pdbx_seq_one_letter_code
_entity_poly.pdbx_strand_id
1 'polypeptide(L)'
;MAHDIVISDQPGILSNKLLWLITGAICFLVIGFVLPTPQSLIDLVDKQQIAKKMIDWHIANDISHAAWKAKLVLGMIPMAIIYFATEALPIGLVGILMPVFAYFLNFYP
;
A
#
# COMPACT_ATOMS: atom_id res chain seq x y z
N MET A 1 13.92 10.53 -51.09
CA MET A 1 14.82 10.93 -50.00
C MET A 1 14.03 10.76 -48.71
N ALA A 2 14.22 9.63 -48.04
CA ALA A 2 13.53 9.32 -46.79
C ALA A 2 14.07 10.26 -45.71
N HIS A 3 13.19 11.00 -45.07
CA HIS A 3 13.53 11.73 -43.86
C HIS A 3 13.64 10.69 -42.74
N ASP A 4 14.86 10.34 -42.37
CA ASP A 4 15.14 9.55 -41.18
C ASP A 4 14.70 10.35 -39.96
N ILE A 5 13.50 10.03 -39.48
CA ILE A 5 13.00 10.52 -38.20
C ILE A 5 13.78 9.73 -37.15
N VAL A 6 14.87 10.30 -36.66
CA VAL A 6 15.58 9.80 -35.48
C VAL A 6 14.62 9.97 -34.30
N ILE A 7 13.78 8.96 -34.06
CA ILE A 7 13.04 8.84 -32.80
C ILE A 7 14.13 8.57 -31.75
N SER A 8 14.41 9.57 -30.92
CA SER A 8 15.31 9.41 -29.79
C SER A 8 14.73 8.33 -28.88
N ASP A 9 15.32 7.15 -28.92
CA ASP A 9 14.96 5.98 -28.11
C ASP A 9 15.43 6.15 -26.66
N GLN A 10 15.18 7.34 -26.09
CA GLN A 10 15.39 7.58 -24.67
C GLN A 10 14.15 7.07 -23.94
N PRO A 11 14.27 6.04 -23.09
CA PRO A 11 13.15 5.61 -22.27
C PRO A 11 12.73 6.79 -21.41
N GLY A 12 11.54 7.33 -21.69
CA GLY A 12 11.01 8.50 -20.98
C GLY A 12 10.96 8.24 -19.47
N ILE A 13 10.99 9.32 -18.68
CA ILE A 13 11.01 9.23 -17.20
C ILE A 13 9.86 8.38 -16.62
N LEU A 14 8.74 8.29 -17.34
CA LEU A 14 7.57 7.48 -17.00
C LEU A 14 7.74 5.98 -17.26
N SER A 15 8.76 5.55 -18.00
CA SER A 15 9.13 4.13 -18.19
C SER A 15 9.98 3.60 -17.03
N ASN A 16 10.50 4.50 -16.18
CA ASN A 16 11.39 4.11 -15.10
C ASN A 16 10.64 3.40 -13.97
N LYS A 17 10.73 2.06 -13.96
CA LYS A 17 10.13 1.20 -12.94
C LYS A 17 10.56 1.56 -11.51
N LEU A 18 11.81 2.01 -11.34
CA LEU A 18 12.36 2.38 -10.04
C LEU A 18 11.70 3.66 -9.49
N LEU A 19 11.34 4.60 -10.36
CA LEU A 19 10.61 5.81 -9.99
C LEU A 19 9.22 5.46 -9.43
N TRP A 20 8.50 4.56 -10.11
CA TRP A 20 7.18 4.12 -9.68
C TRP A 20 7.23 3.29 -8.40
N LEU A 21 8.28 2.48 -8.23
CA LEU A 21 8.53 1.73 -7.01
C LEU A 21 8.70 2.68 -5.81
N ILE A 22 9.52 3.71 -5.95
CA ILE A 22 9.73 4.73 -4.91
C ILE A 22 8.44 5.51 -4.67
N THR A 23 7.73 5.91 -5.72
CA THR A 23 6.47 6.67 -5.61
C THR A 23 5.42 5.90 -4.81
N GLY A 24 5.23 4.61 -5.10
CA GLY A 24 4.30 3.78 -4.34
C GLY A 24 4.71 3.61 -2.87
N ALA A 25 6.00 3.45 -2.60
CA ALA A 25 6.52 3.31 -1.23
C ALA A 25 6.31 4.60 -0.42
N ILE A 26 6.59 5.77 -1.03
CA ILE A 26 6.34 7.07 -0.41
C ILE A 26 4.85 7.26 -0.14
N CYS A 27 3.99 6.91 -1.10
CA CYS A 27 2.54 7.00 -0.93
C CYS A 27 2.06 6.17 0.27
N PHE A 28 2.54 4.93 0.40
CA PHE A 28 2.24 4.08 1.55
C PHE A 28 2.72 4.70 2.87
N LEU A 29 3.96 5.20 2.92
CA LEU A 29 4.52 5.81 4.13
C LEU A 29 3.72 7.05 4.56
N VAL A 30 3.31 7.89 3.62
CA VAL A 30 2.49 9.08 3.91
C VAL A 30 1.14 8.67 4.51
N ILE A 31 0.45 7.70 3.90
CA ILE A 31 -0.86 7.27 4.39
C ILE A 31 -0.76 6.53 5.73
N GLY A 32 0.24 5.66 5.87
CA GLY A 32 0.42 4.82 7.05
C GLY A 32 0.91 5.57 8.29
N PHE A 33 1.85 6.50 8.09
CA PHE A 33 2.61 7.09 9.19
C PHE A 33 2.46 8.62 9.32
N VAL A 34 2.25 9.34 8.22
CA VAL A 34 2.13 10.81 8.27
C VAL A 34 0.68 11.24 8.53
N LEU A 35 -0.28 10.62 7.83
CA LEU A 35 -1.69 10.97 8.00
C LEU A 35 -2.24 10.40 9.32
N PRO A 36 -3.00 11.20 10.11
CA PRO A 36 -3.66 10.70 11.29
C PRO A 36 -4.73 9.66 10.92
N THR A 37 -5.01 8.73 11.83
CA THR A 37 -6.08 7.75 11.63
C THR A 37 -7.43 8.48 11.57
N PRO A 38 -8.18 8.37 10.46
CA PRO A 38 -9.45 9.08 10.34
C PRO A 38 -10.46 8.55 11.35
N GLN A 39 -11.20 9.44 12.00
CA GLN A 39 -12.18 9.07 13.02
C GLN A 39 -13.24 8.10 12.48
N SER A 40 -13.65 8.27 11.22
CA SER A 40 -14.57 7.36 10.55
C SER A 40 -14.08 5.91 10.53
N LEU A 41 -12.76 5.69 10.43
CA LEU A 41 -12.18 4.35 10.46
C LEU A 41 -12.21 3.75 11.86
N ILE A 42 -11.96 4.57 12.89
CA ILE A 42 -12.08 4.15 14.29
C ILE A 42 -13.51 3.69 14.58
N ASP A 43 -14.50 4.51 14.19
CA ASP A 43 -15.91 4.21 14.37
C ASP A 43 -16.34 2.96 13.58
N LEU A 44 -15.81 2.75 12.37
CA LEU A 44 -16.12 1.57 11.56
C LEU A 44 -15.52 0.30 12.16
N VAL A 45 -14.25 0.36 12.60
CA VAL A 45 -13.55 -0.77 13.19
C VAL A 45 -14.19 -1.19 14.51
N ASP A 46 -14.71 -0.25 15.28
CA ASP A 46 -15.50 -0.50 16.49
C ASP A 46 -16.90 -1.07 16.17
N LYS A 47 -17.70 -0.38 15.34
CA LYS A 47 -19.07 -0.78 15.00
C LYS A 47 -19.16 -2.13 14.32
N GLN A 48 -18.19 -2.48 13.47
CA GLN A 48 -18.18 -3.76 12.76
C GLN A 48 -17.54 -4.90 13.57
N GLN A 49 -17.23 -4.68 14.85
CA GLN A 49 -16.53 -5.63 15.73
C GLN A 49 -15.20 -6.14 15.16
N ILE A 50 -14.57 -5.37 14.26
CA ILE A 50 -13.26 -5.69 13.71
C ILE A 50 -12.20 -5.46 14.80
N ALA A 51 -12.32 -4.38 15.58
CA ALA A 51 -11.47 -4.14 16.76
C ALA A 51 -11.50 -5.32 17.73
N LYS A 52 -12.71 -5.78 18.08
CA LYS A 52 -12.88 -6.90 19.02
C LYS A 52 -12.17 -8.17 18.53
N LYS A 53 -12.35 -8.53 17.26
CA LYS A 53 -11.67 -9.68 16.65
C LYS A 53 -10.15 -9.51 16.60
N MET A 54 -9.65 -8.31 16.28
CA MET A 54 -8.21 -8.02 16.27
C MET A 54 -7.60 -8.08 17.68
N ILE A 55 -8.35 -7.69 18.70
CA ILE A 55 -7.93 -7.78 20.11
C ILE A 55 -7.92 -9.24 20.57
N ASP A 56 -8.97 -10.01 20.25
CA ASP A 56 -9.05 -11.44 20.59
C ASP A 56 -7.89 -12.23 19.96
N TRP A 57 -7.51 -11.89 18.73
CA TRP A 57 -6.36 -12.46 18.03
C TRP A 57 -4.99 -11.94 18.49
N HIS A 58 -4.94 -11.09 19.54
CA HIS A 58 -3.71 -10.46 20.05
C HIS A 58 -2.93 -9.65 19.00
N ILE A 59 -3.62 -9.24 17.93
CA ILE A 59 -3.07 -8.41 16.85
C ILE A 59 -3.07 -6.93 17.24
N ALA A 60 -4.04 -6.50 18.05
CA ALA A 60 -4.17 -5.13 18.54
C ALA A 60 -4.45 -5.10 20.04
N ASN A 61 -3.91 -4.10 20.74
CA ASN A 61 -4.11 -3.95 22.18
C ASN A 61 -5.33 -3.08 22.54
N ASP A 62 -5.79 -2.26 21.59
CA ASP A 62 -6.91 -1.34 21.77
C ASP A 62 -7.56 -0.99 20.42
N ILE A 63 -8.71 -0.30 20.47
CA ILE A 63 -9.49 0.09 19.29
C ILE A 63 -8.72 1.06 18.37
N SER A 64 -7.94 1.98 18.95
CA SER A 64 -7.12 2.96 18.20
C SER A 64 -6.00 2.26 17.44
N HIS A 65 -5.34 1.29 18.07
CA HIS A 65 -4.29 0.47 17.49
C HIS A 65 -4.88 -0.43 16.39
N ALA A 66 -6.06 -1.01 16.61
CA ALA A 66 -6.79 -1.75 15.59
C ALA A 66 -7.13 -0.87 14.37
N ALA A 67 -7.58 0.36 14.59
CA ALA A 67 -7.87 1.32 13.53
C ALA A 67 -6.61 1.79 12.78
N TRP A 68 -5.49 1.98 13.49
CA TRP A 68 -4.19 2.27 12.86
C TRP A 68 -3.73 1.12 11.97
N LYS A 69 -3.89 -0.13 12.44
CA LYS A 69 -3.62 -1.33 11.64
C LYS A 69 -4.50 -1.42 10.40
N ALA A 70 -5.80 -1.13 10.53
CA ALA A 70 -6.71 -1.04 9.38
C ALA A 70 -6.29 0.06 8.39
N LYS A 71 -5.79 1.21 8.88
CA LYS A 71 -5.28 2.30 8.04
C LYS A 71 -4.09 1.88 7.21
N LEU A 72 -3.17 1.07 7.77
CA LEU A 72 -2.04 0.53 7.02
C LEU A 72 -2.52 -0.34 5.85
N VAL A 73 -3.55 -1.16 6.05
CA VAL A 73 -4.18 -1.93 4.96
C VAL A 73 -4.76 -1.01 3.89
N LEU A 74 -5.48 0.05 4.29
CA LEU A 74 -5.97 1.06 3.36
C LEU A 74 -4.84 1.76 2.59
N GLY A 75 -3.70 2.01 3.23
CA GLY A 75 -2.51 2.59 2.58
C GLY A 75 -1.82 1.64 1.61
N MET A 76 -1.89 0.32 1.84
CA MET A 76 -1.33 -0.67 0.92
C MET A 76 -2.09 -0.75 -0.41
N ILE A 77 -3.39 -0.43 -0.42
CA ILE A 77 -4.21 -0.50 -1.64
C ILE A 77 -3.72 0.49 -2.72
N PRO A 78 -3.56 1.80 -2.47
CA PRO A 78 -2.98 2.74 -3.43
C PRO A 78 -1.58 2.35 -3.91
N MET A 79 -0.71 1.89 -3.01
CA MET A 79 0.63 1.41 -3.37
C MET A 79 0.55 0.23 -4.35
N ALA A 80 -0.30 -0.77 -4.05
CA ALA A 80 -0.51 -1.92 -4.92
C ALA A 80 -1.06 -1.51 -6.30
N ILE A 81 -1.98 -0.55 -6.35
CA ILE A 81 -2.52 0.00 -7.60
C ILE A 81 -1.40 0.67 -8.41
N ILE A 82 -0.55 1.49 -7.79
CA ILE A 82 0.59 2.14 -8.47
C ILE A 82 1.52 1.08 -9.06
N TYR A 83 1.91 0.08 -8.27
CA TYR A 83 2.85 -0.96 -8.73
C TYR A 83 2.28 -1.82 -9.85
N PHE A 84 0.99 -2.14 -9.77
CA PHE A 84 0.30 -2.90 -10.80
C PHE A 84 0.09 -2.08 -12.08
N ALA A 85 -0.48 -0.88 -11.97
CA ALA A 85 -0.82 -0.05 -13.13
C ALA A 85 0.41 0.44 -13.92
N THR A 86 1.56 0.56 -13.26
CA THR A 86 2.83 0.99 -13.88
C THR A 86 3.73 -0.19 -14.24
N GLU A 87 3.29 -1.42 -13.97
CA GLU A 87 4.09 -2.65 -14.12
C GLU A 87 5.48 -2.57 -13.46
N ALA A 88 5.58 -1.79 -12.38
CA ALA A 88 6.78 -1.68 -11.55
C ALA A 88 7.07 -3.00 -10.83
N LEU A 89 6.01 -3.72 -10.44
CA LEU A 89 6.09 -5.10 -9.97
C LEU A 89 5.07 -5.97 -10.72
N PRO A 90 5.44 -7.22 -11.09
CA PRO A 90 4.50 -8.22 -11.58
C PRO A 90 3.35 -8.44 -10.60
N ILE A 91 2.15 -8.68 -11.13
CA ILE A 91 0.95 -8.90 -10.31
C ILE A 91 1.13 -10.00 -9.26
N GLY A 92 1.87 -11.07 -9.59
CA GLY A 92 2.21 -12.13 -8.63
C GLY A 92 3.07 -11.64 -7.46
N LEU A 93 4.05 -10.76 -7.72
CA LEU A 93 4.86 -10.16 -6.67
C LEU A 93 4.06 -9.19 -5.81
N VAL A 94 3.17 -8.38 -6.41
CA VAL A 94 2.25 -7.52 -5.65
C VAL A 94 1.32 -8.35 -4.75
N GLY A 95 0.82 -9.49 -5.25
CA GLY A 95 -0.01 -10.42 -4.49
C GLY A 95 0.71 -11.07 -3.31
N ILE A 96 2.01 -11.34 -3.43
CA ILE A 96 2.86 -11.86 -2.33
C ILE A 96 3.25 -10.74 -1.36
N LEU A 97 3.38 -9.50 -1.84
CA LEU A 97 3.77 -8.35 -1.04
C LEU A 97 2.78 -8.09 0.11
N MET A 98 1.48 -8.27 -0.13
CA MET A 98 0.43 -8.09 0.90
C MET A 98 0.60 -9.03 2.11
N PRO A 99 0.68 -10.36 1.96
CA PRO A 99 0.91 -11.27 3.10
C PRO A 99 2.28 -11.06 3.74
N VAL A 100 3.31 -10.68 2.98
CA VAL A 100 4.62 -10.31 3.53
C VAL A 100 4.51 -9.11 4.45
N PHE A 101 3.86 -8.03 4.01
CA PHE A 101 3.60 -6.88 4.87
C PHE A 101 2.70 -7.23 6.04
N ALA A 102 1.72 -8.11 5.85
CA ALA A 102 0.87 -8.57 6.94
C ALA A 102 1.63 -9.33 8.01
N TYR A 103 2.62 -10.14 7.62
CA TYR A 103 3.51 -10.79 8.56
C TYR A 103 4.39 -9.77 9.31
N PHE A 104 5.08 -8.88 8.59
CA PHE A 104 5.99 -7.89 9.22
C PHE A 104 5.28 -6.83 10.07
N LEU A 105 4.03 -6.49 9.74
CA LEU A 105 3.21 -5.54 10.50
C LEU A 105 2.34 -6.24 11.57
N ASN A 106 2.55 -7.55 11.78
CA ASN A 106 1.82 -8.39 12.73
C ASN A 106 0.29 -8.27 12.57
N PHE A 107 -0.24 -8.40 11.35
CA PHE A 107 -1.69 -8.52 11.07
C PHE A 107 -2.20 -9.95 11.21
N TYR A 108 -1.33 -10.89 11.58
CA TYR A 108 -1.67 -12.30 11.85
C TYR A 108 -0.98 -12.70 13.18
N PRO A 109 -1.59 -13.59 13.98
CA PRO A 109 -0.96 -14.15 15.18
C PRO A 109 0.30 -14.98 14.87
#